data_AF-A0A914V336-F1
#
_entry.id   AF-A0A914V336-F1
#
_cell.length_a   1.000
_cell.length_b   1.000
_cell.length_c   1.000
_cell.angle_alpha   90.00
_cell.angle_beta   90.00
_cell.angle_gamma   90.00
#
_symmetry.space_group_name_H-M   'P 1'
#
loop_
_entity.id
_entity.type
_entity.pdbx_description
1 polymer ?
#
loop_
_entity_poly.entity_id
_entity_poly.type
_entity_poly.pdbx_seq_one_letter_code
_entity_poly.pdbx_strand_id
1 'polypeptide(L)'
;MNISHNAISSLHADALRGLPRLEVLDLSFNKIETIEGDLLGRFPLLRQVFLNRAFSSALNGSTDVINMVYRLFRESSNKFDHLEEVHLDSNLLNNLPPDTFCKLPTLTTLSLKGNRLRSFRFDNNCFPVLNRLDLSRNHINYVSTEVVNLWDVGFPVLEELDVSENPFVCDCHMKDFVKFVWKEKDVFINDEDTFCMTAIPSDLTNEGLAHVDANQLRCAGDIDANLHSVYLLVALALIGLLLVVACFVYRSGTSLLTKTFSGGGSKFTVVGGYHKLSGADQEGAVHAEFV
;
A
#
# COMPACT_ATOMS: atom_id res chain seq x y z
N MET A 1 1.40 -40.08 1.05
CA MET A 1 0.54 -40.39 -0.10
C MET A 1 0.72 -39.29 -1.11
N ASN A 2 1.32 -39.62 -2.25
CA ASN A 2 1.45 -38.69 -3.34
C ASN A 2 0.44 -39.10 -4.42
N ILE A 3 -0.52 -38.21 -4.68
CA ILE A 3 -1.49 -38.29 -5.76
C ILE A 3 -1.48 -36.98 -6.57
N SER A 4 -0.35 -36.27 -6.56
CA SER A 4 -0.15 -35.09 -7.40
C SER A 4 -0.04 -35.45 -8.87
N HIS A 5 -0.18 -34.44 -9.74
CA HIS A 5 -0.13 -34.61 -11.19
C HIS A 5 -1.16 -35.59 -11.75
N ASN A 6 -2.36 -35.60 -11.17
CA ASN A 6 -3.49 -36.37 -11.66
C ASN A 6 -4.58 -35.43 -12.20
N ALA A 7 -5.70 -36.02 -12.64
CA ALA A 7 -6.87 -35.28 -13.12
C ALA A 7 -8.02 -35.35 -12.11
N ILE A 8 -7.72 -35.35 -10.80
CA ILE A 8 -8.76 -35.45 -9.77
C ILE A 8 -9.60 -34.17 -9.81
N SER A 9 -10.89 -34.32 -10.14
CA SER A 9 -11.87 -33.25 -10.14
C SER A 9 -12.77 -33.24 -8.90
N SER A 10 -12.99 -34.39 -8.29
CA SER A 10 -13.77 -34.51 -7.06
C SER A 10 -13.08 -35.49 -6.11
N LEU A 11 -13.06 -35.15 -4.83
CA LEU A 11 -12.47 -35.98 -3.78
C LEU A 11 -13.39 -36.06 -2.58
N HIS A 12 -13.84 -37.27 -2.24
CA HIS A 12 -14.62 -37.53 -1.04
C HIS A 12 -13.69 -37.89 0.13
N ALA A 13 -14.01 -37.46 1.36
CA ALA A 13 -13.21 -37.69 2.56
C ALA A 13 -12.91 -39.18 2.83
N ASP A 14 -13.84 -40.07 2.45
CA ASP A 14 -13.68 -41.51 2.63
C ASP A 14 -12.80 -42.18 1.55
N ALA A 15 -12.46 -41.48 0.46
CA ALA A 15 -11.60 -42.03 -0.61
C ALA A 15 -10.22 -42.45 -0.10
N LEU A 16 -9.76 -41.85 1.00
CA LEU A 16 -8.45 -42.07 1.61
C LEU A 16 -8.55 -42.59 3.06
N ARG A 17 -9.73 -43.05 3.50
CA ARG A 17 -10.00 -43.49 4.88
C ARG A 17 -9.06 -44.59 5.40
N GLY A 18 -8.51 -45.41 4.50
CA GLY A 18 -7.61 -46.53 4.82
C GLY A 18 -6.19 -46.13 5.22
N LEU A 19 -5.88 -44.84 5.35
CA LEU A 19 -4.53 -44.32 5.59
C LEU A 19 -4.41 -43.59 6.95
N PRO A 20 -4.66 -44.24 8.11
CA PRO A 20 -4.69 -43.56 9.41
C PRO A 20 -3.31 -43.06 9.88
N ARG A 21 -2.22 -43.56 9.28
CA ARG A 21 -0.84 -43.15 9.57
C ARG A 21 -0.26 -42.21 8.50
N LEU A 22 -1.13 -41.55 7.75
CA LEU A 22 -0.68 -40.64 6.70
C LEU A 22 -0.05 -39.39 7.29
N GLU A 23 1.24 -39.20 7.05
CA GLU A 23 1.99 -38.01 7.49
C GLU A 23 2.10 -36.95 6.39
N VAL A 24 2.19 -37.36 5.13
CA VAL A 24 2.33 -36.44 3.99
C VAL A 24 1.23 -36.70 2.99
N LEU A 25 0.46 -35.67 2.65
CA LEU A 25 -0.55 -35.71 1.59
C LEU A 25 -0.19 -34.68 0.51
N ASP A 26 0.11 -35.17 -0.69
CA ASP A 26 0.34 -34.32 -1.85
C ASP A 26 -0.79 -34.50 -2.88
N LEU A 27 -1.55 -33.42 -3.06
CA LEU A 27 -2.67 -33.25 -3.99
C LEU A 27 -2.35 -32.22 -5.09
N SER A 28 -1.09 -31.79 -5.19
CA SER A 28 -0.67 -30.74 -6.12
C SER A 28 -0.94 -31.10 -7.59
N PHE A 29 -1.06 -30.11 -8.46
CA PHE A 29 -1.25 -30.30 -9.89
C PHE A 29 -2.43 -31.24 -10.23
N ASN A 30 -3.57 -30.99 -9.59
CA ASN A 30 -4.85 -31.65 -9.90
C ASN A 30 -5.82 -30.62 -10.50
N LYS A 31 -7.12 -30.96 -10.57
CA LYS A 31 -8.18 -30.08 -11.09
C LYS A 31 -9.38 -30.10 -10.17
N ILE A 32 -9.14 -30.03 -8.86
CA ILE A 32 -10.16 -30.24 -7.84
C ILE A 32 -11.21 -29.13 -7.96
N GLU A 33 -12.46 -29.54 -8.18
CA GLU A 33 -13.65 -28.70 -8.21
C GLU A 33 -14.46 -28.87 -6.93
N THR A 34 -14.46 -30.07 -6.34
CA THR A 34 -15.14 -30.34 -5.06
C THR A 34 -14.31 -31.23 -4.14
N ILE A 35 -14.29 -30.88 -2.86
CA ILE A 35 -13.91 -31.79 -1.77
C ILE A 35 -15.15 -31.96 -0.89
N GLU A 36 -15.59 -33.21 -0.75
CA GLU A 36 -16.79 -33.57 -0.01
C GLU A 36 -16.43 -34.23 1.32
N GLY A 37 -17.00 -33.71 2.41
CA GLY A 37 -16.73 -34.18 3.77
C GLY A 37 -15.41 -33.66 4.35
N ASP A 38 -15.14 -34.09 5.58
CA ASP A 38 -13.95 -33.70 6.33
C ASP A 38 -12.74 -34.57 5.96
N LEU A 39 -12.09 -34.22 4.84
CA LEU A 39 -10.95 -34.96 4.30
C LEU A 39 -9.78 -35.01 5.28
N LEU A 40 -9.35 -33.86 5.80
CA LEU A 40 -8.17 -33.81 6.68
C LEU A 40 -8.47 -34.35 8.08
N GLY A 41 -9.73 -34.38 8.51
CA GLY A 41 -10.17 -35.06 9.74
C GLY A 41 -9.84 -36.55 9.80
N ARG A 42 -9.52 -37.19 8.67
CA ARG A 42 -9.13 -38.62 8.62
C ARG A 42 -7.66 -38.89 8.94
N PHE A 43 -6.82 -37.85 9.00
CA PHE A 43 -5.35 -38.00 9.10
C PHE A 43 -4.80 -37.33 10.36
N PRO A 44 -4.97 -37.92 11.55
CA PRO A 44 -4.54 -37.30 12.80
C PRO A 44 -3.02 -37.12 12.92
N LEU A 45 -2.23 -37.86 12.12
CA LEU A 45 -0.76 -37.78 12.11
C LEU A 45 -0.20 -36.92 10.96
N LEU A 46 -1.04 -36.13 10.30
CA LEU A 46 -0.63 -35.35 9.14
C LEU A 46 0.38 -34.26 9.55
N ARG A 47 1.50 -34.24 8.84
CA ARG A 47 2.63 -33.32 9.01
C ARG A 47 2.78 -32.34 7.86
N GLN A 48 2.49 -32.77 6.64
CA GLN A 48 2.64 -31.93 5.46
C GLN A 48 1.46 -32.08 4.51
N VAL A 49 0.93 -30.95 4.04
CA VAL A 49 -0.12 -30.89 3.02
C VAL A 49 0.35 -30.02 1.86
N PHE A 50 0.41 -30.62 0.68
CA PHE A 50 0.71 -29.93 -0.57
C PHE A 50 -0.54 -29.85 -1.44
N LEU A 51 -0.97 -28.62 -1.72
CA LEU A 51 -2.13 -28.27 -2.53
C LEU A 51 -1.72 -27.30 -3.66
N ASN A 52 -0.47 -27.38 -4.13
CA ASN A 52 0.05 -26.46 -5.13
C ASN A 52 -0.64 -26.68 -6.47
N ARG A 53 -1.30 -25.66 -7.04
CA ARG A 53 -2.12 -25.81 -8.26
C ARG A 53 -3.11 -26.98 -8.17
N ALA A 54 -3.74 -27.16 -7.01
CA ALA A 54 -4.63 -28.30 -6.77
C ALA A 54 -6.04 -28.10 -7.35
N PHE A 55 -6.51 -26.85 -7.40
CA PHE A 55 -7.89 -26.54 -7.78
C PHE A 55 -8.05 -26.23 -9.26
N SER A 56 -9.23 -26.53 -9.80
CA SER A 56 -9.56 -26.29 -11.22
C SER A 56 -9.43 -24.81 -11.58
N SER A 57 -8.73 -24.51 -12.68
CA SER A 57 -8.60 -23.14 -13.18
C SER A 57 -9.95 -22.52 -13.57
N ALA A 58 -10.97 -23.35 -13.83
CA ALA A 58 -12.34 -22.90 -14.09
C ALA A 58 -12.96 -22.18 -12.88
N LEU A 59 -12.53 -22.52 -11.65
CA LEU A 59 -12.98 -21.84 -10.44
C LEU A 59 -12.25 -20.50 -10.23
N ASN A 60 -11.09 -20.29 -10.84
CA ASN A 60 -10.39 -18.99 -10.92
C ASN A 60 -10.27 -18.22 -9.58
N GLY A 61 -10.04 -18.92 -8.46
CA GLY A 61 -9.99 -18.29 -7.13
C GLY A 61 -11.35 -17.81 -6.63
N SER A 62 -12.44 -18.45 -7.05
CA SER A 62 -13.80 -18.17 -6.59
C SER A 62 -13.93 -18.38 -5.09
N THR A 63 -15.03 -17.86 -4.54
CA THR A 63 -15.47 -18.12 -3.17
C THR A 63 -15.51 -19.61 -2.85
N ASP A 64 -15.77 -20.48 -3.83
CA ASP A 64 -15.80 -21.94 -3.60
C ASP A 64 -14.43 -22.50 -3.24
N VAL A 65 -13.37 -22.05 -3.92
CA VAL A 65 -11.98 -22.46 -3.60
C VAL A 65 -11.61 -21.96 -2.20
N ILE A 66 -11.94 -20.71 -1.90
CA ILE A 66 -11.68 -20.09 -0.59
C ILE A 66 -12.42 -20.86 0.52
N ASN A 67 -13.70 -21.15 0.33
CA ASN A 67 -14.52 -21.93 1.27
C ASN A 67 -14.02 -23.37 1.41
N MET A 68 -13.43 -23.95 0.37
CA MET A 68 -12.84 -25.29 0.43
C MET A 68 -11.56 -25.28 1.27
N VAL A 69 -10.66 -24.33 1.04
CA VAL A 69 -9.46 -24.13 1.87
C VAL A 69 -9.85 -23.88 3.32
N TYR A 70 -10.83 -23.00 3.56
CA TYR A 70 -11.37 -22.72 4.89
C TYR A 70 -11.91 -23.99 5.56
N ARG A 71 -12.72 -24.79 4.85
CA ARG A 71 -13.22 -26.08 5.37
C ARG A 71 -12.11 -27.07 5.71
N LEU A 72 -11.08 -27.16 4.87
CA LEU A 72 -9.97 -28.08 5.08
C LEU A 72 -9.19 -27.79 6.37
N PHE A 73 -8.95 -26.51 6.70
CA PHE A 73 -8.07 -26.15 7.83
C PHE A 73 -8.82 -25.64 9.06
N ARG A 74 -9.87 -24.84 8.89
CA ARG A 74 -10.61 -24.22 10.00
C ARG A 74 -11.77 -25.06 10.49
N GLU A 75 -12.55 -25.64 9.59
CA GLU A 75 -13.75 -26.42 9.96
C GLU A 75 -13.48 -27.92 10.13
N SER A 76 -12.29 -28.40 9.74
CA SER A 76 -11.86 -29.77 9.97
C SER A 76 -11.95 -30.17 11.45
N SER A 77 -12.31 -31.43 11.66
CA SER A 77 -12.30 -32.09 12.98
C SER A 77 -10.90 -32.53 13.40
N ASN A 78 -9.91 -32.42 12.52
CA ASN A 78 -8.51 -32.64 12.86
C ASN A 78 -8.04 -31.56 13.84
N LYS A 79 -7.27 -31.98 14.85
CA LYS A 79 -6.62 -31.07 15.79
C LYS A 79 -5.32 -30.47 15.25
N PHE A 80 -4.76 -31.09 14.21
CA PHE A 80 -3.50 -30.70 13.58
C PHE A 80 -2.35 -30.64 14.59
N ASP A 81 -2.31 -31.61 15.51
CA ASP A 81 -1.30 -31.73 16.57
C ASP A 81 0.13 -31.95 16.02
N HIS A 82 0.26 -32.25 14.72
CA HIS A 82 1.53 -32.56 14.05
C HIS A 82 1.75 -31.83 12.72
N LEU A 83 0.81 -30.98 12.28
CA LEU A 83 0.87 -30.36 10.96
C LEU A 83 1.89 -29.22 10.95
N GLU A 84 3.02 -29.46 10.29
CA GLU A 84 4.18 -28.56 10.23
C GLU A 84 4.16 -27.69 8.96
N GLU A 85 3.70 -28.23 7.83
CA GLU A 85 3.77 -27.53 6.54
C GLU A 85 2.47 -27.55 5.75
N VAL A 86 2.10 -26.38 5.24
CA VAL A 86 0.98 -26.19 4.30
C VAL A 86 1.47 -25.39 3.10
N HIS A 87 1.32 -25.97 1.92
CA HIS A 87 1.67 -25.33 0.65
C HIS A 87 0.40 -25.18 -0.21
N LEU A 88 0.03 -23.94 -0.51
CA LEU A 88 -1.20 -23.54 -1.23
C LEU A 88 -0.87 -22.72 -2.48
N ASP A 89 0.27 -23.00 -3.09
CA ASP A 89 0.82 -22.16 -4.13
C ASP A 89 -0.02 -22.18 -5.39
N SER A 90 -0.07 -21.06 -6.11
CA SER A 90 -0.64 -20.97 -7.45
C SER A 90 -2.09 -21.49 -7.55
N ASN A 91 -2.91 -21.21 -6.54
CA ASN A 91 -4.33 -21.57 -6.48
C ASN A 91 -5.27 -20.41 -6.84
N LEU A 92 -4.70 -19.29 -7.32
CA LEU A 92 -5.43 -18.08 -7.72
C LEU A 92 -6.23 -17.42 -6.58
N LEU A 93 -5.93 -17.76 -5.33
CA LEU A 93 -6.60 -17.22 -4.15
C LEU A 93 -6.47 -15.71 -4.10
N ASN A 94 -7.58 -14.98 -4.01
CA ASN A 94 -7.57 -13.51 -3.95
C ASN A 94 -7.77 -12.96 -2.53
N ASN A 95 -8.28 -13.78 -1.61
CA ASN A 95 -8.37 -13.53 -0.19
C ASN A 95 -8.45 -14.87 0.56
N LEU A 96 -8.28 -14.80 1.88
CA LEU A 96 -8.62 -15.87 2.82
C LEU A 96 -9.21 -15.23 4.08
N PRO A 97 -10.20 -15.86 4.74
CA PRO A 97 -10.63 -15.43 6.07
C PRO A 97 -9.44 -15.36 7.04
N PRO A 98 -9.32 -14.32 7.89
CA PRO A 98 -8.19 -14.15 8.80
C PRO A 98 -7.99 -15.31 9.77
N ASP A 99 -9.05 -16.07 10.06
CA ASP A 99 -9.02 -17.17 11.00
C ASP A 99 -8.76 -18.56 10.38
N THR A 100 -8.55 -18.63 9.05
CA THR A 100 -8.43 -19.86 8.26
C THR A 100 -7.44 -20.87 8.86
N PHE A 101 -6.31 -20.39 9.38
CA PHE A 101 -5.20 -21.23 9.82
C PHE A 101 -5.00 -21.24 11.35
N CYS A 102 -5.92 -20.67 12.13
CA CYS A 102 -5.71 -20.54 13.58
C CYS A 102 -5.92 -21.84 14.37
N LYS A 103 -6.34 -22.91 13.69
CA LYS A 103 -6.41 -24.27 14.26
C LYS A 103 -5.13 -25.09 14.03
N LEU A 104 -4.03 -24.45 13.62
CA LEU A 104 -2.78 -25.11 13.28
C LEU A 104 -1.69 -24.77 14.32
N PRO A 105 -1.68 -25.43 15.49
CA PRO A 105 -0.81 -25.06 16.61
C PRO A 105 0.66 -25.40 16.38
N THR A 106 0.97 -26.26 15.41
CA THR A 106 2.32 -26.75 15.11
C THR A 106 2.86 -26.31 13.76
N LEU A 107 2.12 -25.45 13.05
CA LEU A 107 2.49 -25.01 11.71
C LEU A 107 3.72 -24.11 11.77
N THR A 108 4.79 -24.55 11.11
CA THR A 108 6.05 -23.81 10.99
C THR A 108 6.16 -23.14 9.63
N THR A 109 5.67 -23.80 8.56
CA THR A 109 5.76 -23.29 7.19
C THR A 109 4.39 -23.12 6.56
N LEU A 110 4.11 -21.91 6.06
CA LEU A 110 2.97 -21.60 5.22
C LEU A 110 3.44 -20.97 3.91
N SER A 111 3.13 -21.63 2.79
CA SER A 111 3.36 -21.06 1.46
C SER A 111 2.04 -20.71 0.78
N LEU A 112 1.91 -19.46 0.38
CA LEU A 112 0.80 -18.88 -0.38
C LEU A 112 1.32 -18.25 -1.68
N LYS A 113 2.49 -18.69 -2.14
CA LYS A 113 3.19 -18.18 -3.31
C LYS A 113 2.34 -18.21 -4.58
N GLY A 114 2.47 -17.19 -5.42
CA GLY A 114 1.88 -17.22 -6.76
C GLY A 114 0.35 -17.16 -6.77
N ASN A 115 -0.27 -16.63 -5.72
CA ASN A 115 -1.71 -16.40 -5.67
C ASN A 115 -2.06 -14.98 -6.14
N ARG A 116 -3.26 -14.50 -5.83
CA ARG A 116 -3.77 -13.17 -6.20
C ARG A 116 -4.12 -12.32 -4.98
N LEU A 117 -3.47 -12.60 -3.85
CA LEU A 117 -3.74 -11.90 -2.60
C LEU A 117 -3.36 -10.43 -2.76
N ARG A 118 -4.30 -9.54 -2.41
CA ARG A 118 -4.05 -8.08 -2.39
C ARG A 118 -3.62 -7.57 -1.02
N SER A 119 -3.88 -8.37 0.00
CA SER A 119 -3.48 -8.16 1.37
C SER A 119 -3.36 -9.52 2.04
N PHE A 120 -2.63 -9.56 3.14
CA PHE A 120 -2.55 -10.70 4.03
C PHE A 120 -2.89 -10.24 5.43
N ARG A 121 -3.85 -10.89 6.08
CA ARG A 121 -4.27 -10.60 7.45
C ARG A 121 -4.59 -11.91 8.14
N PHE A 122 -4.18 -12.04 9.40
CA PHE A 122 -4.53 -13.15 10.27
C PHE A 122 -4.97 -12.59 11.63
N ASP A 123 -5.81 -13.34 12.33
CA ASP A 123 -6.27 -12.93 13.66
C ASP A 123 -5.17 -13.10 14.72
N ASN A 124 -5.32 -12.36 15.82
CA ASN A 124 -4.48 -12.53 16.99
C ASN A 124 -4.68 -13.95 17.54
N ASN A 125 -3.61 -14.65 17.89
CA ASN A 125 -3.55 -16.06 18.35
C ASN A 125 -3.47 -17.14 17.26
N CYS A 126 -3.35 -16.78 15.99
CA CYS A 126 -3.01 -17.72 14.92
C CYS A 126 -1.50 -17.92 14.82
N PHE A 127 -1.02 -19.05 14.29
CA PHE A 127 0.41 -19.24 14.00
C PHE A 127 1.37 -19.10 15.20
N PRO A 128 1.17 -19.82 16.32
CA PRO A 128 1.99 -19.64 17.51
C PRO A 128 3.48 -19.97 17.31
N VAL A 129 3.82 -20.75 16.29
CA VAL A 129 5.19 -21.24 16.00
C VAL A 129 5.58 -21.11 14.52
N LEU A 130 4.86 -20.29 13.74
CA LEU A 130 5.16 -20.12 12.32
C LEU A 130 6.48 -19.37 12.16
N ASN A 131 7.43 -19.97 11.47
CA ASN A 131 8.74 -19.38 11.22
C ASN A 131 8.96 -19.02 9.75
N ARG A 132 8.30 -19.69 8.81
CA ARG A 132 8.41 -19.44 7.38
C ARG A 132 7.07 -19.07 6.77
N LEU A 133 7.02 -17.90 6.15
CA LEU A 133 5.85 -17.40 5.41
C LEU A 133 6.26 -16.95 4.01
N ASP A 134 5.74 -17.62 2.99
CA ASP A 134 5.94 -17.22 1.58
C ASP A 134 4.65 -16.60 1.02
N LEU A 135 4.71 -15.29 0.77
CA LEU A 135 3.70 -14.47 0.12
C LEU A 135 4.19 -13.94 -1.24
N SER A 136 5.29 -14.47 -1.77
CA SER A 136 5.88 -14.02 -3.02
C SER A 136 4.93 -14.19 -4.20
N ARG A 137 5.12 -13.38 -5.25
CA ARG A 137 4.33 -13.46 -6.49
C ARG A 137 2.82 -13.33 -6.26
N ASN A 138 2.41 -12.47 -5.34
CA ASN A 138 1.02 -12.10 -5.12
C ASN A 138 0.72 -10.73 -5.74
N HIS A 139 -0.39 -10.10 -5.34
CA HIS A 139 -0.81 -8.79 -5.82
C HIS A 139 -0.88 -7.80 -4.65
N ILE A 140 -0.02 -7.96 -3.65
CA ILE A 140 -0.02 -7.14 -2.44
C ILE A 140 0.53 -5.76 -2.80
N ASN A 141 -0.32 -4.75 -2.67
CA ASN A 141 0.09 -3.36 -2.90
C ASN A 141 0.52 -2.67 -1.60
N TYR A 142 -0.08 -3.06 -0.47
CA TYR A 142 0.16 -2.48 0.85
C TYR A 142 0.12 -3.57 1.92
N VAL A 143 0.93 -3.42 2.96
CA VAL A 143 0.80 -4.15 4.22
C VAL A 143 0.19 -3.20 5.23
N SER A 144 -0.93 -3.59 5.86
CA SER A 144 -1.64 -2.71 6.79
C SER A 144 -0.83 -2.53 8.09
N THR A 145 -0.93 -1.36 8.70
CA THR A 145 -0.32 -1.08 10.02
C THR A 145 -0.72 -2.10 11.09
N GLU A 146 -1.92 -2.68 11.01
CA GLU A 146 -2.35 -3.75 11.92
C GLU A 146 -1.44 -5.00 11.82
N VAL A 147 -1.10 -5.42 10.59
CA VAL A 147 -0.22 -6.57 10.36
C VAL A 147 1.21 -6.23 10.78
N VAL A 148 1.69 -5.03 10.44
CA VAL A 148 3.02 -4.56 10.86
C VAL A 148 3.12 -4.54 12.38
N ASN A 149 2.10 -4.04 13.09
CA ASN A 149 2.09 -4.00 14.56
C ASN A 149 2.17 -5.39 15.17
N LEU A 150 1.55 -6.40 14.54
CA LEU A 150 1.65 -7.79 15.00
C LEU A 150 3.07 -8.33 14.82
N TRP A 151 3.68 -8.11 13.66
CA TRP A 151 5.07 -8.52 13.41
C TRP A 151 6.07 -7.77 14.29
N ASP A 152 5.84 -6.48 14.55
CA ASP A 152 6.72 -5.66 15.40
C ASP A 152 6.76 -6.13 16.87
N VAL A 153 5.67 -6.74 17.36
CA VAL A 153 5.64 -7.39 18.68
C VAL A 153 6.12 -8.86 18.64
N GLY A 154 6.62 -9.31 17.49
CA GLY A 154 7.15 -10.67 17.29
C GLY A 154 6.06 -11.72 17.10
N PHE A 155 4.91 -11.37 16.51
CA PHE A 155 3.80 -12.30 16.32
C PHE A 155 3.34 -12.41 14.86
N PRO A 156 3.52 -13.59 14.22
CA PRO A 156 4.37 -14.70 14.63
C PRO A 156 5.87 -14.33 14.60
N VAL A 157 6.72 -15.13 15.25
CA VAL A 157 8.18 -14.98 15.16
C VAL A 157 8.66 -15.60 13.86
N LEU A 158 8.79 -14.78 12.82
CA LEU A 158 9.27 -15.23 11.51
C LEU A 158 10.80 -15.25 11.48
N GLU A 159 11.35 -16.35 10.97
CA GLU A 159 12.75 -16.47 10.57
C GLU A 159 12.92 -16.17 9.08
N GLU A 160 11.91 -16.51 8.27
CA GLU A 160 11.92 -16.30 6.82
C GLU A 160 10.57 -15.79 6.32
N LEU A 161 10.58 -14.59 5.78
CA LEU A 161 9.43 -13.92 5.15
C LEU A 161 9.77 -13.58 3.70
N ASP A 162 9.08 -14.23 2.77
CA ASP A 162 9.16 -13.86 1.36
C ASP A 162 7.95 -13.02 0.96
N VAL A 163 8.21 -11.78 0.56
CA VAL A 163 7.20 -10.88 -0.01
C VAL A 163 7.60 -10.38 -1.40
N SER A 164 8.63 -10.98 -1.99
CA SER A 164 9.18 -10.60 -3.29
C SER A 164 8.15 -10.71 -4.40
N GLU A 165 8.41 -10.00 -5.51
CA GLU A 165 7.55 -10.03 -6.70
C GLU A 165 6.09 -9.63 -6.40
N ASN A 166 5.88 -8.73 -5.43
CA ASN A 166 4.60 -8.07 -5.18
C ASN A 166 4.60 -6.62 -5.68
N PRO A 167 3.48 -6.11 -6.21
CA PRO A 167 3.36 -4.78 -6.78
C PRO A 167 3.25 -3.68 -5.70
N PHE A 168 4.25 -3.53 -4.83
CA PHE A 168 4.20 -2.59 -3.71
C PHE A 168 4.08 -1.12 -4.16
N VAL A 169 3.18 -0.39 -3.51
CA VAL A 169 3.00 1.05 -3.71
C VAL A 169 3.60 1.79 -2.53
N CYS A 170 4.73 2.44 -2.75
CA CYS A 170 5.49 3.13 -1.71
C CYS A 170 5.09 4.60 -1.63
N ASP A 171 4.01 4.87 -0.91
CA ASP A 171 3.55 6.22 -0.56
C ASP A 171 3.50 6.39 0.97
N CYS A 172 2.83 7.43 1.46
CA CYS A 172 2.77 7.68 2.90
C CYS A 172 2.10 6.56 3.73
N HIS A 173 1.30 5.68 3.12
CA HIS A 173 0.66 4.54 3.79
C HIS A 173 1.61 3.36 3.99
N MET A 174 2.73 3.32 3.25
CA MET A 174 3.71 2.23 3.33
C MET A 174 4.79 2.46 4.41
N LYS A 175 4.77 3.60 5.11
CA LYS A 175 5.82 4.02 6.05
C LYS A 175 6.15 2.99 7.12
N ASP A 176 5.14 2.42 7.76
CA ASP A 176 5.35 1.48 8.86
C ASP A 176 5.97 0.18 8.35
N PHE A 177 5.50 -0.31 7.20
CA PHE A 177 6.04 -1.51 6.59
C PHE A 177 7.49 -1.32 6.11
N VAL A 178 7.82 -0.20 5.47
CA VAL A 178 9.21 0.10 5.06
C VAL A 178 10.14 0.20 6.27
N LYS A 179 9.69 0.82 7.37
CA LYS A 179 10.46 0.83 8.63
C LYS A 179 10.69 -0.57 9.18
N PHE A 180 9.65 -1.41 9.14
CA PHE A 180 9.73 -2.80 9.57
C PHE A 180 10.73 -3.60 8.71
N VAL A 181 10.66 -3.48 7.38
CA VAL A 181 11.61 -4.12 6.46
C VAL A 181 13.05 -3.71 6.78
N TRP A 182 13.30 -2.41 7.02
CA TRP A 182 14.64 -1.93 7.38
C TRP A 182 15.13 -2.47 8.73
N LYS A 183 14.23 -2.57 9.71
CA LYS A 183 14.52 -3.04 11.08
C LYS A 183 14.80 -4.55 11.11
N GLU A 184 13.97 -5.35 10.46
CA GLU A 184 13.98 -6.82 10.48
C GLU A 184 14.54 -7.42 9.17
N LYS A 185 15.50 -6.74 8.55
CA LYS A 185 16.02 -7.09 7.20
C LYS A 185 16.45 -8.55 7.05
N ASP A 186 16.97 -9.18 8.11
CA ASP A 186 17.50 -10.55 8.09
C ASP A 186 16.39 -11.60 8.03
N VAL A 187 15.13 -11.21 8.33
CA VAL A 187 13.94 -12.06 8.21
C VAL A 187 13.47 -12.13 6.74
N PHE A 188 13.76 -11.10 5.94
CA PHE A 188 13.31 -11.03 4.55
C PHE A 188 14.22 -11.85 3.63
N ILE A 189 13.62 -12.68 2.79
CA ILE A 189 14.34 -13.41 1.73
C ILE A 189 13.98 -12.84 0.36
N ASN A 190 14.89 -13.01 -0.61
CA ASN A 190 14.77 -12.47 -1.96
C ASN A 190 14.52 -10.93 -1.94
N ASP A 191 15.32 -10.22 -1.14
CA ASP A 191 15.19 -8.77 -0.94
C ASP A 191 15.49 -7.98 -2.22
N GLU A 192 16.31 -8.54 -3.12
CA GLU A 192 16.61 -8.01 -4.44
C GLU A 192 15.38 -7.88 -5.35
N ASP A 193 14.38 -8.75 -5.14
CA ASP A 193 13.11 -8.77 -5.89
C ASP A 193 11.96 -8.12 -5.09
N THR A 194 12.29 -7.43 -4.00
CA THR A 194 11.35 -6.73 -3.12
C THR A 194 11.53 -5.21 -3.23
N PHE A 195 10.83 -4.60 -4.20
CA PHE A 195 10.98 -3.18 -4.53
C PHE A 195 9.65 -2.45 -4.69
N CYS A 196 9.71 -1.11 -4.66
CA CYS A 196 8.57 -0.23 -4.87
C CYS A 196 8.18 -0.23 -6.35
N MET A 197 7.10 -0.92 -6.73
CA MET A 197 6.62 -0.90 -8.12
C MET A 197 6.21 0.51 -8.55
N THR A 198 5.62 1.27 -7.64
CA THR A 198 5.34 2.70 -7.80
C THR A 198 5.63 3.40 -6.49
N ALA A 199 6.06 4.67 -6.52
CA ALA A 199 6.34 5.42 -5.31
C ALA A 199 5.94 6.89 -5.38
N ILE A 200 5.74 7.50 -4.21
CA ILE A 200 5.59 8.94 -4.03
C ILE A 200 6.58 9.38 -2.94
N PRO A 201 7.62 10.17 -3.28
CA PRO A 201 7.91 10.74 -4.60
C PRO A 201 8.39 9.70 -5.63
N SER A 202 8.27 10.03 -6.93
CA SER A 202 8.44 9.07 -8.03
C SER A 202 9.86 8.58 -8.25
N ASP A 203 10.85 9.30 -7.73
CA ASP A 203 12.28 8.93 -7.72
C ASP A 203 12.55 7.66 -6.90
N LEU A 204 11.65 7.28 -5.98
CA LEU A 204 11.74 6.03 -5.22
C LEU A 204 11.13 4.83 -5.95
N THR A 205 10.74 4.98 -7.22
CA THR A 205 10.20 3.89 -8.03
C THR A 205 11.31 2.91 -8.41
N ASN A 206 11.05 1.60 -8.28
CA ASN A 206 11.98 0.49 -8.43
C ASN A 206 13.11 0.43 -7.38
N GLU A 207 13.06 1.28 -6.35
CA GLU A 207 13.98 1.15 -5.22
C GLU A 207 13.57 -0.04 -4.34
N GLY A 208 14.58 -0.82 -3.89
CA GLY A 208 14.37 -1.93 -2.97
C GLY A 208 13.83 -1.44 -1.63
N LEU A 209 12.82 -2.10 -1.06
CA LEU A 209 12.13 -1.62 0.15
C LEU A 209 13.09 -1.39 1.32
N ALA A 210 14.13 -2.23 1.45
CA ALA A 210 15.16 -2.10 2.49
C ALA A 210 16.05 -0.84 2.35
N HIS A 211 16.09 -0.23 1.16
CA HIS A 211 16.88 0.97 0.87
C HIS A 211 16.06 2.26 0.92
N VAL A 212 14.73 2.16 1.00
CA VAL A 212 13.84 3.32 1.03
C VAL A 212 13.80 3.93 2.43
N ASP A 213 14.11 5.23 2.54
CA ASP A 213 13.87 5.97 3.78
C ASP A 213 12.37 6.28 3.91
N ALA A 214 11.71 5.63 4.87
CA ALA A 214 10.29 5.82 5.16
C ALA A 214 9.90 7.30 5.41
N ASN A 215 10.84 8.14 5.87
CA ASN A 215 10.57 9.56 6.09
C ASN A 215 10.51 10.38 4.80
N GLN A 216 10.89 9.81 3.66
CA GLN A 216 10.78 10.44 2.34
C GLN A 216 9.42 10.18 1.69
N LEU A 217 8.72 9.12 2.09
CA LEU A 217 7.41 8.75 1.55
C LEU A 217 6.35 9.83 1.81
N ARG A 218 5.61 10.20 0.76
CA ARG A 218 4.55 11.23 0.78
C ARG A 218 3.27 10.69 0.16
N CYS A 219 2.17 11.38 0.40
CA CYS A 219 0.93 11.13 -0.35
C CYS A 219 0.74 12.24 -1.38
N ALA A 220 0.02 11.96 -2.48
CA ALA A 220 -0.10 12.87 -3.62
C ALA A 220 -0.56 14.29 -3.22
N GLY A 221 -1.46 14.42 -2.24
CA GLY A 221 -1.95 15.72 -1.76
C GLY A 221 -0.91 16.58 -0.99
N ASP A 222 0.18 15.99 -0.50
CA ASP A 222 1.21 16.73 0.23
C ASP A 222 2.14 17.54 -0.70
N ILE A 223 2.26 17.11 -1.96
CA ILE A 223 3.13 17.76 -2.94
C ILE A 223 2.50 19.08 -3.39
N ASP A 224 1.19 19.10 -3.62
CA ASP A 224 0.45 20.28 -4.09
C ASP A 224 0.44 21.42 -3.07
N ALA A 225 0.33 21.11 -1.77
CA ALA A 225 0.35 22.10 -0.69
C ALA A 225 1.69 22.85 -0.61
N ASN A 226 2.80 22.11 -0.78
CA ASN A 226 4.13 22.71 -0.80
C ASN A 226 4.36 23.53 -2.07
N LEU A 227 3.90 23.05 -3.21
CA LEU A 227 4.03 23.76 -4.48
C LEU A 227 3.27 25.10 -4.47
N HIS A 228 2.04 25.13 -3.94
CA HIS A 228 1.28 26.36 -3.73
C HIS A 228 2.00 27.36 -2.81
N SER A 229 2.58 26.87 -1.72
CA SER A 229 3.35 27.70 -0.78
C SER A 229 4.59 28.31 -1.44
N VAL A 230 5.30 27.54 -2.27
CA VAL A 230 6.46 28.02 -3.04
C VAL A 230 6.04 29.08 -4.08
N TYR A 231 4.96 28.85 -4.84
CA TYR A 231 4.45 29.82 -5.80
C TYR A 231 4.07 31.16 -5.13
N LEU A 232 3.44 31.10 -3.94
CA LEU A 232 3.08 32.30 -3.18
C LEU A 232 4.33 33.08 -2.73
N LEU A 233 5.36 32.40 -2.23
CA LEU A 233 6.63 33.03 -1.83
C LEU A 233 7.33 33.70 -3.01
N VAL A 234 7.40 33.02 -4.16
CA VAL A 234 7.99 33.57 -5.38
C VAL A 234 7.20 34.79 -5.87
N ALA A 235 5.86 34.74 -5.86
CA ALA A 235 5.01 35.87 -6.23
C ALA A 235 5.23 37.08 -5.32
N LEU A 236 5.28 36.88 -3.99
CA LEU A 236 5.55 37.95 -3.03
C LEU A 236 6.95 38.56 -3.22
N ALA A 237 7.97 37.75 -3.50
CA ALA A 237 9.32 38.23 -3.78
C ALA A 237 9.37 39.09 -5.05
N LEU A 238 8.67 38.68 -6.12
CA LEU A 238 8.57 39.44 -7.36
C LEU A 238 7.82 40.77 -7.15
N ILE A 239 6.72 40.77 -6.39
CA ILE A 239 6.00 42.01 -6.02
C ILE A 239 6.93 42.94 -5.23
N GLY A 240 7.67 42.42 -4.25
CA GLY A 240 8.64 43.19 -3.48
C GLY A 240 9.72 43.82 -4.37
N LEU A 241 10.29 43.05 -5.31
CA LEU A 241 11.28 43.55 -6.26
C LEU A 241 10.72 44.68 -7.14
N LEU A 242 9.49 44.52 -7.65
CA LEU A 242 8.81 45.56 -8.45
C LEU A 242 8.62 46.85 -7.66
N LEU A 243 8.23 46.77 -6.38
CA LEU A 243 8.07 47.93 -5.51
C LEU A 243 9.40 48.65 -5.24
N VAL A 244 10.50 47.90 -5.07
CA VAL A 244 11.85 48.45 -4.91
C VAL A 244 12.28 49.20 -6.18
N VAL A 245 12.09 48.60 -7.35
CA VAL A 245 12.40 49.23 -8.64
C VAL A 245 11.57 50.49 -8.84
N ALA A 246 10.26 50.44 -8.56
CA ALA A 246 9.39 51.60 -8.65
C ALA A 246 9.84 52.75 -7.72
N CYS A 247 10.20 52.44 -6.47
CA CYS A 247 10.75 53.41 -5.52
C CYS A 247 12.06 54.03 -6.03
N PHE A 248 12.96 53.21 -6.59
CA PHE A 248 14.22 53.69 -7.15
C PHE A 248 14.00 54.62 -8.34
N VAL A 249 13.09 54.27 -9.26
CA VAL A 249 12.73 55.11 -10.40
C VAL A 249 12.08 56.41 -9.93
N TYR A 250 11.19 56.36 -8.94
CA TYR A 250 10.56 57.56 -8.35
C TYR A 250 11.61 58.50 -7.71
N ARG A 251 12.53 57.95 -6.92
CA ARG A 251 13.65 58.72 -6.32
C ARG A 251 14.62 59.28 -7.35
N SER A 252 14.91 58.53 -8.41
CA SER A 252 15.81 58.98 -9.49
C SER A 252 15.13 60.03 -10.38
N GLY A 253 13.84 59.86 -10.69
CA GLY A 253 13.05 60.84 -11.45
C GLY A 253 12.86 62.16 -10.71
N THR A 254 12.68 62.11 -9.38
CA THR A 254 12.67 63.32 -8.53
C THR A 254 14.04 63.99 -8.42
N SER A 255 15.14 63.24 -8.49
CA SER A 255 16.49 63.83 -8.52
C SER A 255 16.83 64.51 -9.85
N LEU A 256 16.19 64.12 -10.96
CA LEU A 256 16.34 64.76 -12.26
C LEU A 256 15.55 66.07 -12.39
N LEU A 257 14.43 66.22 -11.66
CA LEU A 257 13.65 67.45 -11.64
C LEU A 257 14.23 68.57 -10.75
N THR A 258 15.28 68.29 -9.96
CA THR A 258 15.88 69.25 -9.02
C THR A 258 17.21 69.86 -9.50
N LYS A 259 17.60 69.69 -10.78
CA LYS A 259 18.81 70.31 -11.33
C LYS A 259 18.53 71.18 -12.57
N THR A 260 18.12 72.43 -12.34
CA THR A 260 18.26 73.65 -13.19
C THR A 260 17.54 74.79 -12.43
N PHE A 261 18.03 76.00 -12.16
CA PHE A 261 19.19 76.82 -12.57
C PHE A 261 19.49 77.82 -11.44
N SER A 262 20.76 78.09 -11.13
CA SER A 262 21.19 79.27 -10.36
C SER A 262 21.64 80.34 -11.35
N GLY A 263 21.00 81.51 -11.32
CA GLY A 263 21.39 82.64 -12.15
C GLY A 263 20.30 83.70 -12.25
N GLY A 264 20.36 84.70 -11.36
CA GLY A 264 19.90 86.07 -11.58
C GLY A 264 18.43 86.32 -11.98
N GLY A 265 17.63 86.75 -11.00
CA GLY A 265 16.46 87.61 -11.22
C GLY A 265 15.14 86.91 -11.51
N SER A 266 14.12 87.29 -10.74
CA SER A 266 12.68 86.99 -10.90
C SER A 266 12.19 85.66 -10.31
N LYS A 267 11.47 85.74 -9.19
CA LYS A 267 10.69 84.66 -8.60
C LYS A 267 9.51 84.30 -9.52
N PHE A 268 9.45 83.06 -9.98
CA PHE A 268 8.20 82.44 -10.44
C PHE A 268 7.92 81.21 -9.57
N THR A 269 6.77 81.21 -8.90
CA THR A 269 6.23 80.06 -8.18
C THR A 269 5.34 79.28 -9.13
N VAL A 270 5.75 78.10 -9.57
CA VAL A 270 4.84 77.15 -10.22
C VAL A 270 4.31 76.22 -9.14
N VAL A 271 3.04 76.41 -8.76
CA VAL A 271 2.29 75.49 -7.90
C VAL A 271 1.65 74.44 -8.80
N GLY A 272 2.26 73.25 -8.87
CA GLY A 272 1.65 72.07 -9.47
C GLY A 272 0.69 71.41 -8.47
N GLY A 273 -0.52 71.96 -8.34
CA GLY A 273 -1.60 71.40 -7.53
C GLY A 273 -2.43 70.38 -8.32
N TYR A 274 -2.71 69.24 -7.69
CA TYR A 274 -3.69 68.25 -8.13
C TYR A 274 -5.05 68.92 -8.40
N HIS A 275 -5.54 68.85 -9.64
CA HIS A 275 -6.93 69.18 -9.94
C HIS A 275 -7.84 67.97 -9.68
N LYS A 276 -8.78 68.15 -8.75
CA LYS A 276 -9.97 67.32 -8.55
C LYS A 276 -11.17 68.15 -9.02
N LEU A 277 -11.91 67.67 -10.03
CA LEU A 277 -13.23 68.15 -10.47
C LEU A 277 -14.00 66.87 -10.85
N SER A 278 -14.94 66.35 -10.05
CA SER A 278 -16.33 66.80 -9.86
C SER A 278 -17.10 66.89 -11.18
N GLY A 279 -17.76 65.79 -11.56
CA GLY A 279 -18.85 65.76 -12.54
C GLY A 279 -20.08 65.17 -11.86
N ALA A 280 -21.10 66.00 -11.68
CA ALA A 280 -22.46 65.59 -11.36
C ALA A 280 -23.24 65.54 -12.67
N ASP A 281 -23.95 64.46 -12.93
CA ASP A 281 -25.10 64.43 -13.81
C ASP A 281 -26.21 63.63 -13.10
N GLN A 282 -27.31 64.34 -12.82
CA GLN A 282 -28.62 63.78 -12.53
C GLN A 282 -29.32 63.48 -13.85
N GLU A 283 -29.85 62.28 -14.02
CA GLU A 283 -31.21 62.06 -14.56
C GLU A 283 -31.58 60.57 -14.45
N GLY A 284 -32.72 60.29 -13.82
CA GLY A 284 -33.21 58.92 -13.65
C GLY A 284 -34.18 58.78 -12.48
N ALA A 285 -35.32 59.47 -12.54
CA ALA A 285 -36.50 59.12 -11.75
C ALA A 285 -37.42 58.25 -12.60
N VAL A 286 -37.85 57.08 -12.10
CA VAL A 286 -39.27 56.69 -11.91
C VAL A 286 -39.32 55.49 -10.93
N HIS A 287 -40.19 55.66 -9.93
CA HIS A 287 -40.73 54.72 -8.94
C HIS A 287 -41.19 53.33 -9.44
N ALA A 288 -41.05 52.30 -8.59
CA ALA A 288 -42.20 51.67 -7.91
C ALA A 288 -41.72 50.68 -6.82
N GLU A 289 -42.35 50.76 -5.65
CA GLU A 289 -42.13 49.98 -4.43
C GLU A 289 -42.93 48.67 -4.37
N PHE A 290 -42.57 47.88 -3.35
CA PHE A 290 -43.40 47.10 -2.40
C PHE A 290 -43.41 45.56 -2.51
N VAL A 291 -42.87 44.97 -1.42
CA VAL A 291 -43.07 43.64 -0.81
C VAL A 291 -42.52 42.43 -1.55
#